data_AF-A0A0C4FDV0-F1
#
_entry.id   AF-A0A0C4FDV0-F1
#
_cell.length_a   1.000
_cell.length_b   1.000
_cell.length_c   1.000
_cell.angle_alpha   90.00
_cell.angle_beta   90.00
_cell.angle_gamma   90.00
#
_symmetry.space_group_name_H-M   'P 1'
#
loop_
_entity.id
_entity.type
_entity.pdbx_description
1 polymer ?
#
loop_
_entity_poly.entity_id
_entity_poly.type
_entity_poly.pdbx_seq_one_letter_code
_entity_poly.pdbx_strand_id
1 'polypeptide(L)'
;ELANPYVNPHLDFYPVDSGGKQIFKLSQSFKWREALPRQYRAQMVAINKKHYYIYEPCQLQSGSLVVPTFFYEQSGKMYAKCVKPKKEGLPHQANFKLTIPQNLPYKSSKLLSIDCDEFALPYLEICMWGDKPLSA
;
A
#
# COMPACT_ATOMS: atom_id res chain seq x y z
N GLU A 1 -15.15 19.59 5.87
CA GLU A 1 -15.46 18.37 5.10
C GLU A 1 -15.01 17.07 5.76
N LEU A 2 -13.73 16.66 5.70
CA LEU A 2 -13.30 15.32 6.19
C LEU A 2 -13.60 15.03 7.67
N ALA A 3 -13.53 16.04 8.54
CA ALA A 3 -13.79 15.92 9.97
C ALA A 3 -15.29 16.02 10.34
N ASN A 4 -16.18 16.21 9.37
CA ASN A 4 -17.61 16.29 9.64
C ASN A 4 -18.17 14.86 9.82
N PRO A 5 -18.65 14.50 11.04
CA PRO A 5 -19.11 13.14 11.32
C PRO A 5 -20.37 12.75 10.54
N TYR A 6 -21.14 13.72 10.03
CA TYR A 6 -22.33 13.44 9.22
C TYR A 6 -21.99 13.21 7.74
N VAL A 7 -20.85 13.72 7.26
CA VAL A 7 -20.44 13.60 5.85
C VAL A 7 -19.46 12.45 5.67
N ASN A 8 -18.53 12.27 6.61
CA ASN A 8 -17.46 11.28 6.54
C ASN A 8 -17.97 9.85 6.20
N PRO A 9 -19.05 9.32 6.80
CA PRO A 9 -19.55 7.98 6.49
C PRO A 9 -20.04 7.79 5.05
N HIS A 10 -20.28 8.88 4.32
CA HIS A 10 -20.74 8.85 2.93
C HIS A 10 -19.62 9.08 1.91
N LEU A 11 -18.38 9.33 2.38
CA LEU A 11 -17.22 9.49 1.52
C LEU A 11 -16.56 8.14 1.25
N ASP A 12 -16.26 7.88 -0.03
CA ASP A 12 -15.38 6.79 -0.39
C ASP A 12 -13.92 7.30 -0.31
N PHE A 13 -13.06 6.60 0.44
CA PHE A 13 -11.64 6.97 0.59
C PHE A 13 -10.70 6.19 -0.32
N TYR A 14 -11.15 5.03 -0.79
CA TYR A 14 -10.36 4.09 -1.58
C TYR A 14 -11.13 3.70 -2.85
N PRO A 15 -10.41 3.37 -3.94
CA PRO A 15 -11.04 2.75 -5.08
C PRO A 15 -11.56 1.36 -4.73
N VAL A 16 -12.65 0.94 -5.34
CA VAL A 16 -13.29 -0.36 -5.16
C VAL A 16 -13.12 -1.19 -6.42
N ASP A 17 -12.60 -2.41 -6.30
CA ASP A 17 -12.56 -3.37 -7.40
C ASP A 17 -13.84 -4.21 -7.41
N SER A 18 -14.80 -3.82 -8.27
CA SER A 18 -16.04 -4.57 -8.48
C SER A 18 -15.95 -5.63 -9.58
N GLY A 19 -14.74 -5.88 -10.12
CA GLY A 19 -14.56 -6.78 -11.27
C GLY A 19 -15.24 -6.29 -12.54
N GLY A 20 -15.48 -4.97 -12.66
CA GLY A 20 -16.14 -4.37 -13.82
C GLY A 20 -17.66 -4.54 -13.86
N LYS A 21 -18.27 -5.04 -12.77
CA LYS A 21 -19.72 -5.24 -12.67
C LYS A 21 -20.36 -4.12 -11.84
N GLN A 22 -21.59 -3.75 -12.18
CA GLN A 22 -22.43 -2.83 -11.40
C GLN A 22 -21.69 -1.56 -10.96
N ILE A 23 -21.20 -0.78 -11.93
CA ILE A 23 -20.49 0.47 -11.69
C ILE A 23 -21.51 1.60 -11.53
N PHE A 24 -21.69 2.09 -10.31
CA PHE A 24 -22.64 3.19 -9.98
C PHE A 24 -22.00 4.30 -9.14
N LYS A 25 -20.74 4.12 -8.69
CA LYS A 25 -19.95 5.12 -7.96
C LYS A 25 -18.61 5.39 -8.65
N LEU A 26 -18.06 6.60 -8.44
CA LEU A 26 -16.74 6.96 -8.95
C LEU A 26 -15.62 6.08 -8.39
N SER A 27 -15.74 5.62 -7.14
CA SER A 27 -14.81 4.70 -6.47
C SER A 27 -14.63 3.40 -7.23
N GLN A 28 -15.64 2.94 -7.96
CA GLN A 28 -15.59 1.73 -8.79
C GLN A 28 -15.00 1.99 -10.20
N SER A 29 -14.76 3.25 -10.56
CA SER A 29 -14.30 3.60 -11.90
C SER A 29 -12.86 3.18 -12.14
N PHE A 30 -12.58 2.80 -13.39
CA PHE A 30 -11.21 2.59 -13.87
C PHE A 30 -10.30 3.80 -13.60
N LYS A 31 -10.84 5.02 -13.74
CA LYS A 31 -10.07 6.25 -13.56
C LYS A 31 -9.44 6.32 -12.17
N TRP A 32 -10.22 6.05 -11.12
CA TRP A 32 -9.71 6.06 -9.75
C TRP A 32 -8.79 4.88 -9.48
N ARG A 33 -9.22 3.66 -9.84
CA ARG A 33 -8.49 2.43 -9.51
C ARG A 33 -7.13 2.33 -10.20
N GLU A 34 -7.03 2.74 -11.47
CA GLU A 34 -5.85 2.45 -12.30
C GLU A 34 -5.17 3.69 -12.88
N ALA A 35 -5.94 4.71 -13.26
CA ALA A 35 -5.43 5.81 -14.09
C ALA A 35 -4.89 7.02 -13.31
N LEU A 36 -5.12 7.10 -11.99
CA LEU A 36 -4.63 8.22 -11.20
C LEU A 36 -3.08 8.19 -11.11
N PRO A 37 -2.42 9.34 -11.35
CA PRO A 37 -1.03 9.55 -10.99
C PRO A 37 -0.77 9.26 -9.52
N ARG A 38 0.46 8.84 -9.18
CA ARG A 38 0.86 8.42 -7.82
C ARG A 38 0.37 9.40 -6.74
N GLN A 39 0.55 10.70 -6.95
CA GLN A 39 0.23 11.76 -5.98
C GLN A 39 -1.27 11.92 -5.67
N TYR A 40 -2.14 11.39 -6.53
CA TYR A 40 -3.60 11.48 -6.36
C TYR A 40 -4.23 10.16 -5.91
N ARG A 41 -3.44 9.09 -5.74
CA ARG A 41 -3.93 7.82 -5.20
C ARG A 41 -4.16 7.94 -3.69
N ALA A 42 -4.89 6.98 -3.11
CA ALA A 42 -4.87 6.80 -1.67
C ALA A 42 -3.43 6.55 -1.21
N GLN A 43 -2.87 7.46 -0.42
CA GLN A 43 -1.45 7.43 -0.05
C GLN A 43 -1.16 6.47 1.11
N MET A 44 -2.15 6.24 1.98
CA MET A 44 -1.97 5.55 3.25
C MET A 44 -3.19 4.67 3.54
N VAL A 45 -2.96 3.54 4.18
CA VAL A 45 -3.99 2.72 4.82
C VAL A 45 -3.66 2.56 6.31
N ALA A 46 -4.69 2.60 7.15
CA ALA A 46 -4.58 2.35 8.59
C ALA A 46 -5.08 0.93 8.89
N ILE A 47 -4.20 0.06 9.37
CA ILE A 47 -4.48 -1.33 9.73
C ILE A 47 -3.93 -1.60 11.12
N ASN A 48 -4.74 -2.14 12.02
CA ASN A 48 -4.31 -2.49 13.39
C ASN A 48 -3.58 -1.34 14.12
N LYS A 49 -4.08 -0.10 13.99
CA LYS A 49 -3.48 1.13 14.55
C LYS A 49 -2.09 1.49 14.00
N LYS A 50 -1.66 0.86 12.90
CA LYS A 50 -0.42 1.19 12.17
C LYS A 50 -0.75 1.79 10.82
N HIS A 51 0.13 2.66 10.33
CA HIS A 51 -0.03 3.33 9.04
C HIS A 51 0.95 2.77 8.03
N TYR A 52 0.44 2.42 6.85
CA TYR A 52 1.24 1.92 5.74
C TYR A 52 1.06 2.84 4.55
N TYR A 53 2.17 3.29 3.97
CA TYR A 53 2.18 4.23 2.85
C TYR A 53 2.55 3.54 1.55
N ILE A 54 2.02 4.05 0.43
CA ILE A 54 2.48 3.62 -0.89
C ILE A 54 3.94 4.01 -1.08
N TYR A 55 4.71 3.14 -1.74
CA TYR A 55 6.15 3.30 -1.99
C TYR A 55 7.04 3.30 -0.74
N GLU A 56 6.51 2.90 0.42
CA GLU A 56 7.31 2.57 1.59
C GLU A 56 7.38 1.05 1.78
N PRO A 57 8.54 0.48 2.17
CA PRO A 57 8.62 -0.93 2.52
C PRO A 57 7.72 -1.29 3.70
N CYS A 58 6.99 -2.39 3.59
CA CYS A 58 6.29 -3.03 4.70
C CYS A 58 6.68 -4.51 4.78
N GLN A 59 6.67 -5.05 6.00
CA GLN A 59 6.89 -6.47 6.26
C GLN A 59 5.55 -7.14 6.48
N LEU A 60 5.35 -8.28 5.80
CA LEU A 60 4.20 -9.14 6.00
C LEU A 60 4.36 -9.98 7.26
N GLN A 61 3.27 -10.56 7.76
CA GLN A 61 3.28 -11.54 8.86
C GLN A 61 4.22 -12.71 8.56
N SER A 62 4.33 -13.11 7.28
CA SER A 62 5.28 -14.14 6.81
C SER A 62 6.77 -13.76 6.92
N GLY A 63 7.09 -12.51 7.29
CA GLY A 63 8.46 -11.97 7.27
C GLY A 63 8.92 -11.46 5.90
N SER A 64 8.10 -11.61 4.85
CA SER A 64 8.43 -11.10 3.51
C SER A 64 8.37 -9.58 3.47
N LEU A 65 9.38 -8.95 2.86
CA LEU A 65 9.40 -7.52 2.58
C LEU A 65 8.74 -7.22 1.24
N VAL A 66 7.77 -6.31 1.23
CA VAL A 66 7.08 -5.84 0.03
C VAL A 66 6.92 -4.32 0.05
N VAL A 67 6.51 -3.73 -1.06
CA VAL A 67 6.23 -2.30 -1.18
C VAL A 67 4.84 -2.10 -1.78
N PRO A 68 3.87 -1.52 -1.04
CA PRO A 68 2.55 -1.18 -1.57
C PRO A 68 2.64 -0.11 -2.66
N THR A 69 1.79 -0.20 -3.68
CA THR A 69 1.76 0.76 -4.82
C THR A 69 0.36 1.29 -5.12
N PHE A 70 -0.67 0.53 -4.74
CA PHE A 70 -2.08 0.90 -4.81
C PHE A 70 -2.79 0.27 -3.61
N PHE A 71 -3.70 1.03 -2.99
CA PHE A 71 -4.68 0.50 -2.04
C PHE A 71 -6.05 0.46 -2.71
N TYR A 72 -6.81 -0.58 -2.45
CA TYR A 72 -8.16 -0.75 -2.99
C TYR A 72 -8.99 -1.68 -2.12
N GLU A 73 -10.31 -1.49 -2.15
CA GLU A 73 -11.24 -2.39 -1.51
C GLU A 73 -11.76 -3.43 -2.49
N GLN A 74 -11.95 -4.66 -2.02
CA GLN A 74 -12.59 -5.72 -2.80
C GLN A 74 -13.41 -6.59 -1.85
N SER A 75 -14.71 -6.72 -2.12
CA SER A 75 -15.64 -7.54 -1.31
C SER A 75 -15.61 -7.25 0.20
N GLY A 76 -15.52 -5.96 0.56
CA GLY A 76 -15.51 -5.51 1.97
C GLY A 76 -14.16 -5.67 2.69
N LYS A 77 -13.11 -6.09 1.98
CA LYS A 77 -11.74 -6.19 2.50
C LYS A 77 -10.81 -5.20 1.83
N MET A 78 -9.80 -4.76 2.57
CA MET A 78 -8.77 -3.86 2.08
C MET A 78 -7.59 -4.66 1.51
N TYR A 79 -7.15 -4.30 0.32
CA TYR A 79 -6.03 -4.93 -0.36
C TYR A 79 -5.01 -3.90 -0.81
N ALA A 80 -3.77 -4.37 -0.95
CA ALA A 80 -2.70 -3.63 -1.58
C ALA A 80 -2.18 -4.38 -2.80
N LYS A 81 -1.91 -3.63 -3.88
CA LYS A 81 -1.01 -4.10 -4.95
C LYS A 81 0.42 -3.84 -4.51
N CYS A 82 1.18 -4.90 -4.30
CA CYS A 82 2.52 -4.85 -3.75
C CYS A 82 3.55 -5.38 -4.74
N VAL A 83 4.74 -4.79 -4.75
CA VAL A 83 5.90 -5.30 -5.46
C VAL A 83 6.94 -5.82 -4.49
N LYS A 84 7.62 -6.92 -4.84
CA LYS A 84 8.81 -7.35 -4.10
C LYS A 84 9.99 -6.45 -4.52
N PRO A 85 10.62 -5.70 -3.61
CA PRO A 85 11.79 -4.89 -3.96
C PRO A 85 12.96 -5.80 -4.33
N LYS A 86 13.80 -5.35 -5.26
CA LYS A 86 15.08 -6.00 -5.52
C LYS A 86 16.05 -5.64 -4.40
N LYS A 87 16.78 -6.65 -3.91
CA LYS A 87 17.79 -6.50 -2.86
C LYS A 87 19.17 -6.67 -3.48
N GLU A 88 20.07 -5.74 -3.20
CA GLU A 88 21.49 -5.83 -3.53
C GLU A 88 22.29 -5.73 -2.23
N GLY A 89 23.29 -6.59 -2.06
CA GLY A 89 24.07 -6.69 -0.83
C GLY A 89 23.32 -7.35 0.33
N LEU A 90 24.02 -7.45 1.47
CA LEU A 90 23.41 -7.90 2.72
C LEU A 90 22.98 -6.70 3.55
N PRO A 91 21.87 -6.78 4.30
CA PRO A 91 21.32 -5.64 5.04
C PRO A 91 22.27 -4.95 6.06
N HIS A 92 23.34 -5.62 6.47
CA HIS A 92 24.37 -5.09 7.39
C HIS A 92 25.57 -4.46 6.67
N GLN A 93 25.52 -4.30 5.35
CA GLN A 93 26.62 -3.79 4.55
C GLN A 93 26.29 -2.40 4.02
N ALA A 94 27.29 -1.54 3.90
CA ALA A 94 27.14 -0.17 3.39
C ALA A 94 26.58 -0.12 1.94
N ASN A 95 26.70 -1.21 1.19
CA ASN A 95 26.17 -1.36 -0.16
C ASN A 95 24.74 -1.92 -0.20
N PHE A 96 24.08 -2.12 0.95
CA PHE A 96 22.70 -2.60 0.96
C PHE A 96 21.78 -1.62 0.25
N LYS A 97 21.05 -2.12 -0.75
CA LYS A 97 20.13 -1.32 -1.54
C LYS A 97 18.82 -2.06 -1.78
N LEU A 98 17.72 -1.34 -1.54
CA LEU A 98 16.38 -1.73 -1.95
C LEU A 98 15.99 -0.93 -3.18
N THR A 99 15.81 -1.62 -4.31
CA THR A 99 15.37 -1.00 -5.57
C THR A 99 13.91 -1.35 -5.82
N ILE A 100 13.06 -0.31 -5.88
CA ILE A 100 11.63 -0.42 -6.15
C ILE A 100 11.40 -0.06 -7.61
N PRO A 101 10.79 -0.94 -8.43
CA PRO A 101 10.44 -0.59 -9.80
C PRO A 101 9.45 0.57 -9.84
N GLN A 102 9.75 1.61 -10.61
CA GLN A 102 8.85 2.74 -10.81
C GLN A 102 7.81 2.44 -11.90
N ASN A 103 6.69 3.18 -11.88
CA ASN A 103 5.68 3.23 -12.95
C ASN A 103 5.08 1.87 -13.35
N LEU A 104 4.98 0.92 -12.41
CA LEU A 104 4.24 -0.31 -12.67
C LEU A 104 2.74 0.00 -12.85
N PRO A 105 2.12 -0.38 -13.98
CA PRO A 105 0.68 -0.23 -14.16
C PRO A 105 -0.08 -1.17 -13.21
N TYR A 106 -1.31 -0.82 -12.85
CA TYR A 106 -2.14 -1.57 -11.89
C TYR A 106 -2.28 -3.07 -12.22
N LYS A 107 -2.33 -3.42 -13.52
CA LYS A 107 -2.45 -4.79 -14.02
C LYS A 107 -1.10 -5.49 -14.28
N SER A 108 0.02 -4.93 -13.81
CA SER A 108 1.33 -5.54 -13.99
C SER A 108 1.39 -6.90 -13.30
N SER A 109 1.88 -7.93 -14.01
CA SER A 109 2.13 -9.27 -13.44
C SER A 109 3.19 -9.28 -12.33
N LYS A 110 3.95 -8.18 -12.17
CA LYS A 110 4.93 -8.00 -11.08
C LYS A 110 4.27 -7.56 -9.77
N LEU A 111 3.00 -7.17 -9.80
CA LEU A 111 2.24 -6.77 -8.62
C LEU A 111 1.47 -7.96 -8.06
N LEU A 112 1.65 -8.18 -6.76
CA LEU A 112 0.91 -9.15 -5.96
C LEU A 112 -0.27 -8.43 -5.32
N SER A 113 -1.45 -9.06 -5.31
CA SER A 113 -2.55 -8.63 -4.45
C SER A 113 -2.36 -9.24 -3.07
N ILE A 114 -2.23 -8.40 -2.05
CA ILE A 114 -2.04 -8.82 -0.66
C ILE A 114 -3.18 -8.24 0.17
N ASP A 115 -3.82 -9.07 0.99
CA ASP A 115 -4.78 -8.62 2.01
C ASP A 115 -4.03 -7.70 2.99
N CYS A 116 -4.53 -6.49 3.24
CA CYS A 116 -3.85 -5.55 4.10
C CYS A 116 -3.74 -6.04 5.56
N ASP A 117 -4.57 -7.00 5.98
CA ASP A 117 -4.43 -7.65 7.29
C ASP A 117 -3.13 -8.46 7.42
N GLU A 118 -2.51 -8.88 6.31
CA GLU A 118 -1.19 -9.54 6.29
C GLU A 118 -0.04 -8.58 6.62
N PHE A 119 -0.28 -7.26 6.70
CA PHE A 119 0.77 -6.31 7.03
C PHE A 119 1.10 -6.34 8.52
N ALA A 120 2.38 -6.53 8.85
CA ALA A 120 2.86 -6.68 10.23
C ALA A 120 3.64 -5.45 10.73
N LEU A 121 4.66 -5.00 9.97
CA LEU A 121 5.52 -3.89 10.35
C LEU A 121 5.56 -2.84 9.23
N PRO A 122 5.28 -1.54 9.52
CA PRO A 122 5.53 -0.44 8.60
C PRO A 122 7.03 -0.12 8.52
N TYR A 123 7.41 0.71 7.55
CA TYR A 123 8.81 1.04 7.26
C TYR A 123 9.63 1.43 8.49
N LEU A 124 9.09 2.33 9.33
CA LEU A 124 9.77 2.81 10.54
C LEU A 124 10.04 1.70 11.56
N GLU A 125 9.20 0.66 11.62
CA GLU A 125 9.39 -0.48 12.52
C GLU A 125 10.33 -1.54 11.94
N ILE A 126 10.36 -1.69 10.61
CA ILE A 126 11.31 -2.58 9.92
C ILE A 126 12.75 -2.08 10.08
N CYS A 127 12.94 -0.76 10.07
CA CYS A 127 14.24 -0.11 10.19
C CYS A 127 14.79 -0.08 11.62
N MET A 128 14.16 -0.75 12.59
CA MET A 128 14.72 -0.96 13.93
C MET A 128 15.88 -1.97 13.84
N TRP A 129 17.05 -1.51 13.42
CA TRP A 129 18.27 -2.31 13.29
C TRP A 129 19.11 -2.20 14.57
N GLY A 130 19.06 -3.22 15.44
CA GLY A 130 19.82 -3.27 16.69
C GLY A 130 19.17 -2.53 17.87
N ASP A 131 17.85 -2.66 18.03
CA ASP A 131 17.06 -2.13 19.16
C ASP A 131 17.11 -0.60 19.38
N LYS A 132 17.56 0.18 18.39
CA LYS A 132 17.52 1.64 18.46
C LYS A 132 16.80 2.24 17.26
N PRO A 133 15.84 3.15 17.46
CA PRO A 133 15.27 3.92 16.36
C PRO A 133 16.36 4.79 15.75
N LEU A 134 16.36 4.90 14.41
CA LEU A 134 17.04 6.01 13.74
C LEU A 134 16.33 7.28 14.23
N SER A 135 17.00 7.99 15.15
CA SER A 135 16.46 9.22 15.74
C SER A 135 16.04 10.20 14.65
N ALA A 136 14.85 10.76 14.81
CA ALA A 136 14.39 11.94 14.08
C ALA A 136 15.36 13.11 14.24
#